data_AF-A0A2W4BEN0-F1
#
_entry.id   AF-A0A2W4BEN0-F1
#
_cell.length_a   1.000
_cell.length_b   1.000
_cell.length_c   1.000
_cell.angle_alpha   90.00
_cell.angle_beta   90.00
_cell.angle_gamma   90.00
#
_symmetry.space_group_name_H-M   'P 1'
#
loop_
_entity.id
_entity.type
_entity.pdbx_description
1 polymer ?
#
loop_
_entity_poly.entity_id
_entity_poly.type
_entity_poly.pdbx_seq_one_letter_code
_entity_poly.pdbx_strand_id
1 'polypeptide(L)'
;MNKPKFRAWDKNDKKMIDWEYLINYCDIDYLFGGYDGGFGKEGPKSYEYPIPMQYTGLKGYMDEAFNDPEEKEVAQGDVIDIFWEEWPAGYYQENHMIGVVDWDDTGTAWVIRNGKFDWDNPTPIPNEIDGMSISRSLPDEEDLEEVFLHNFNLTSDDITILGNIHENPELLNEVE
;
A
#
# COMPACT_ATOMS: atom_id res chain seq x y z
N MET A 1 -21.30 6.75 3.30
CA MET A 1 -20.83 5.71 2.38
C MET A 1 -19.88 6.40 1.42
N ASN A 2 -18.56 6.20 1.60
CA ASN A 2 -17.58 6.75 0.66
C ASN A 2 -17.74 6.00 -0.67
N LYS A 3 -17.80 6.75 -1.77
CA LYS A 3 -17.90 6.15 -3.11
C LYS A 3 -16.54 5.51 -3.43
N PRO A 4 -16.51 4.30 -4.04
CA PRO A 4 -15.26 3.71 -4.47
C PRO A 4 -14.62 4.64 -5.52
N LYS A 5 -13.36 4.98 -5.29
CA LYS A 5 -12.51 5.75 -6.19
C LYS A 5 -11.39 4.84 -6.67
N PHE A 6 -10.86 5.13 -7.85
CA PHE A 6 -9.79 4.34 -8.45
C PHE A 6 -8.70 5.25 -9.04
N ARG A 7 -7.51 4.69 -9.24
CA ARG A 7 -6.51 5.18 -10.18
C ARG A 7 -6.11 4.01 -11.07
N ALA A 8 -5.40 4.25 -12.16
CA ALA A 8 -4.87 3.16 -12.96
C ALA A 8 -3.47 3.43 -13.49
N TRP A 9 -2.69 2.36 -13.58
CA TRP A 9 -1.40 2.38 -14.26
C TRP A 9 -1.60 2.11 -15.75
N ASP A 10 -1.29 3.09 -16.60
CA ASP A 10 -1.23 2.87 -18.04
C ASP A 10 0.16 2.37 -18.43
N LYS A 11 0.22 1.09 -18.80
CA LYS A 11 1.47 0.43 -19.19
C LYS A 11 2.04 0.94 -20.51
N ASN A 12 1.19 1.48 -21.39
CA ASN A 12 1.63 1.95 -22.71
C ASN A 12 2.37 3.28 -22.57
N ASP A 13 1.81 4.20 -21.77
CA ASP A 13 2.38 5.53 -21.53
C ASP A 13 3.28 5.60 -20.28
N LYS A 14 3.30 4.54 -19.46
CA LYS A 14 4.03 4.45 -18.18
C LYS A 14 3.73 5.62 -17.26
N LYS A 15 2.45 5.85 -16.99
CA LYS A 15 1.98 6.93 -16.13
C LYS A 15 0.78 6.49 -15.30
N MET A 16 0.66 7.08 -14.11
CA MET A 16 -0.55 6.98 -13.30
C MET A 16 -1.66 7.85 -13.90
N ILE A 17 -2.88 7.31 -13.94
CA ILE A 17 -4.07 7.95 -14.49
C ILE A 17 -5.14 8.00 -13.40
N ASP A 18 -5.74 9.17 -13.20
CA ASP A 18 -6.85 9.36 -12.27
C ASP A 18 -8.19 8.84 -12.84
N TRP A 19 -9.14 8.45 -11.97
CA TRP A 19 -10.43 7.89 -12.37
C TRP A 19 -11.23 8.81 -13.28
N GLU A 20 -11.12 10.13 -13.12
CA GLU A 20 -11.81 11.09 -13.99
C GLU A 20 -11.35 10.95 -15.45
N TYR A 21 -10.08 10.66 -15.66
CA TYR A 21 -9.55 10.43 -17.00
C TYR A 21 -9.99 9.06 -17.53
N LEU A 22 -10.03 8.04 -16.67
CA LEU A 22 -10.52 6.70 -17.04
C LEU A 22 -11.96 6.75 -17.56
N ILE A 23 -12.88 7.43 -16.87
CA ILE A 23 -14.30 7.46 -17.28
C ILE A 23 -14.54 8.31 -18.54
N ASN A 24 -13.70 9.32 -18.77
CA ASN A 24 -13.90 10.25 -19.89
C ASN A 24 -13.20 9.82 -21.19
N TYR A 25 -12.16 8.99 -21.13
CA TYR A 25 -11.35 8.63 -22.31
C TYR A 25 -11.13 7.14 -22.50
N CYS A 26 -11.30 6.31 -21.47
CA CYS A 26 -11.34 4.87 -21.62
C CYS A 26 -12.82 4.46 -21.65
N ASP A 27 -13.26 3.89 -22.78
CA ASP A 27 -14.55 3.20 -22.80
C ASP A 27 -14.50 2.14 -21.68
N ILE A 28 -15.51 2.09 -20.81
CA ILE A 28 -15.49 1.14 -19.70
C ILE A 28 -15.44 -0.30 -20.24
N ASP A 29 -15.96 -0.49 -21.45
CA ASP A 29 -15.88 -1.71 -22.26
C ASP A 29 -14.43 -2.08 -22.63
N TYR A 30 -13.53 -1.10 -22.78
CA TYR A 30 -12.09 -1.33 -22.92
C TYR A 30 -11.48 -1.87 -21.61
N LEU A 31 -11.91 -1.41 -20.44
CA LEU A 31 -11.32 -1.89 -19.16
C LEU A 31 -11.71 -3.34 -18.81
N PHE A 32 -12.87 -3.81 -19.30
CA PHE A 32 -13.41 -5.14 -18.99
C PHE A 32 -13.40 -6.13 -20.17
N GLY A 33 -12.67 -5.82 -21.26
CA GLY A 33 -12.49 -6.72 -22.39
C GLY A 33 -13.76 -6.98 -23.22
N GLY A 34 -14.73 -6.07 -23.17
CA GLY A 34 -16.02 -6.21 -23.85
C GLY A 34 -16.08 -5.49 -25.18
N TYR A 35 -15.36 -5.95 -26.22
CA TYR A 35 -15.70 -5.52 -27.59
C TYR A 35 -15.52 -6.64 -28.62
N ASP A 36 -16.64 -7.30 -28.93
CA ASP A 36 -16.81 -8.14 -30.11
C ASP A 36 -17.62 -7.31 -31.13
N GLY A 37 -16.96 -6.41 -31.88
CA GLY A 37 -17.71 -5.45 -32.69
C GLY A 37 -16.95 -4.41 -33.52
N GLY A 38 -16.10 -4.84 -34.44
CA GLY A 38 -15.92 -4.15 -35.72
C GLY A 38 -15.31 -2.73 -35.74
N PHE A 39 -13.98 -2.66 -35.77
CA PHE A 39 -13.29 -1.65 -36.58
C PHE A 39 -12.41 -2.33 -37.62
N GLY A 40 -12.58 -1.89 -38.87
CA GLY A 40 -11.91 -2.47 -40.02
C GLY A 40 -10.40 -2.26 -40.00
N LYS A 41 -9.69 -3.32 -40.38
CA LYS A 41 -8.44 -3.31 -41.15
C LYS A 41 -7.37 -2.29 -40.71
N GLU A 42 -6.86 -2.51 -39.51
CA GLU A 42 -5.44 -2.46 -39.16
C GLU A 42 -5.39 -3.16 -37.80
N GLY A 43 -4.70 -4.32 -37.72
CA GLY A 43 -4.71 -5.14 -36.50
C GLY A 43 -4.35 -4.29 -35.30
N PRO A 44 -5.07 -4.38 -34.17
CA PRO A 44 -4.80 -3.51 -33.04
C PRO A 44 -3.33 -3.68 -32.67
N LYS A 45 -2.59 -2.56 -32.59
CA LYS A 45 -1.40 -2.54 -31.74
C LYS A 45 -1.83 -3.20 -30.44
N SER A 46 -1.07 -4.16 -29.94
CA SER A 46 -1.34 -4.86 -28.69
C SER A 46 -1.30 -3.86 -27.55
N TYR A 47 -2.37 -3.07 -27.40
CA TYR A 47 -2.53 -2.11 -26.34
C TYR A 47 -2.81 -2.91 -25.09
N GLU A 48 -1.95 -2.76 -24.09
CA GLU A 48 -2.22 -3.37 -22.80
C GLU A 48 -3.24 -2.52 -22.06
N TYR A 49 -4.23 -3.19 -21.45
CA TYR A 49 -5.22 -2.51 -20.64
C TYR A 49 -4.58 -1.90 -19.39
N PRO A 50 -5.00 -0.68 -18.98
CA PRO A 50 -4.57 -0.10 -17.72
C PRO A 50 -4.90 -1.01 -16.53
N ILE A 51 -4.05 -1.03 -15.51
CA ILE A 51 -4.28 -1.79 -14.28
C ILE A 51 -5.02 -0.89 -13.29
N PRO A 52 -6.30 -1.17 -12.94
CA PRO A 52 -7.01 -0.39 -11.94
C PRO A 52 -6.52 -0.72 -10.52
N MET A 53 -6.47 0.30 -9.68
CA MET A 53 -6.14 0.24 -8.26
C MET A 53 -7.20 1.02 -7.48
N GLN A 54 -7.74 0.41 -6.43
CA GLN A 54 -8.78 1.04 -5.61
C GLN A 54 -8.17 1.83 -4.44
N TYR A 55 -8.73 3.00 -4.14
CA TYR A 55 -8.38 3.73 -2.91
C TYR A 55 -8.98 3.07 -1.67
N THR A 56 -8.19 2.97 -0.61
CA THR A 56 -8.57 2.31 0.65
C THR A 56 -9.56 3.15 1.47
N GLY A 57 -9.51 4.48 1.29
CA GLY A 57 -10.19 5.47 2.13
C GLY A 57 -9.37 5.94 3.32
N LEU A 58 -8.19 5.34 3.55
CA LEU A 58 -7.16 5.88 4.43
C LEU A 58 -6.39 6.99 3.75
N LYS A 59 -5.66 7.76 4.55
CA LYS A 59 -4.83 8.86 4.10
C LYS A 59 -3.45 8.77 4.74
N GLY A 60 -2.46 9.36 4.09
CA GLY A 60 -1.09 9.48 4.57
C GLY A 60 -0.39 10.65 3.89
N TYR A 61 0.88 10.86 4.21
CA TYR A 61 1.73 11.83 3.51
C TYR A 61 2.73 11.12 2.61
N MET A 62 3.12 11.77 1.51
CA MET A 62 4.21 11.24 0.69
C MET A 62 5.54 11.37 1.44
N ASP A 63 6.46 10.45 1.19
CA ASP A 63 7.82 10.56 1.68
C ASP A 63 8.44 11.93 1.31
N GLU A 64 9.31 12.45 2.20
CA GLU A 64 9.91 13.77 2.03
C GLU A 64 10.67 13.92 0.70
N ALA A 65 11.17 12.82 0.13
CA ALA A 65 11.83 12.81 -1.17
C ALA A 65 10.94 13.32 -2.32
N PHE A 66 9.61 13.22 -2.19
CA PHE A 66 8.66 13.72 -3.17
C PHE A 66 8.39 15.23 -3.04
N ASN A 67 8.78 15.85 -1.92
CA ASN A 67 8.56 17.27 -1.64
C ASN A 67 7.09 17.70 -1.85
N ASP A 68 6.15 16.83 -1.45
CA ASP A 68 4.71 17.06 -1.49
C ASP A 68 4.15 16.94 -0.07
N PRO A 69 3.86 18.08 0.60
CA PRO A 69 3.38 18.08 1.99
C PRO A 69 1.86 17.84 2.09
N GLU A 70 1.17 17.60 0.97
CA GLU A 70 -0.27 17.38 1.00
C GLU A 70 -0.61 15.95 1.44
N GLU A 71 -1.64 15.84 2.26
CA GLU A 71 -2.25 14.57 2.61
C GLU A 71 -2.85 13.89 1.36
N LYS A 72 -2.48 12.64 1.09
CA LYS A 72 -2.93 11.84 -0.05
C LYS A 72 -3.76 10.65 0.39
N GLU A 73 -4.68 10.19 -0.48
CA GLU A 73 -5.41 8.95 -0.27
C GLU A 73 -4.51 7.75 -0.60
N VAL A 74 -4.49 6.76 0.30
CA VAL A 74 -3.74 5.51 0.09
C VAL A 74 -4.53 4.61 -0.86
N ALA A 75 -3.85 3.99 -1.82
CA ALA A 75 -4.42 3.09 -2.81
C ALA A 75 -3.74 1.72 -2.82
N GLN A 76 -4.47 0.75 -3.37
CA GLN A 76 -3.91 -0.55 -3.73
C GLN A 76 -2.62 -0.36 -4.54
N GLY A 77 -1.61 -1.18 -4.22
CA GLY A 77 -0.29 -1.15 -4.82
C GLY A 77 0.64 -0.04 -4.32
N ASP A 78 0.18 0.84 -3.42
CA ASP A 78 1.10 1.74 -2.71
C ASP A 78 2.03 0.93 -1.80
N VAL A 79 3.29 1.35 -1.77
CA VAL A 79 4.26 0.91 -0.76
C VAL A 79 4.21 1.96 0.35
N ILE A 80 3.91 1.52 1.56
CA ILE A 80 3.77 2.42 2.71
C ILE A 80 4.65 1.97 3.87
N ASP A 81 5.12 2.95 4.63
CA ASP A 81 5.66 2.78 5.97
C ASP A 81 4.58 3.18 6.99
N ILE A 82 4.32 2.30 7.94
CA ILE A 82 3.39 2.54 9.05
C ILE A 82 4.18 2.69 10.33
N PHE A 83 4.00 3.83 10.98
CA PHE A 83 4.57 4.14 12.27
C PHE A 83 3.57 3.86 13.40
N TRP A 84 4.05 3.29 14.50
CA TRP A 84 3.30 3.28 15.75
C TRP A 84 4.19 3.23 16.99
N GLU A 85 3.62 3.72 18.10
CA GLU A 85 4.26 3.74 19.40
C GLU A 85 3.65 2.67 20.31
N GLU A 86 4.48 1.96 21.07
CA GLU A 86 4.03 1.04 22.10
C GLU A 86 4.86 1.13 23.39
N TRP A 87 4.29 0.60 24.48
CA TRP A 87 4.89 0.64 25.82
C TRP A 87 5.02 -0.76 26.46
N PRO A 88 5.65 -1.74 25.79
CA PRO A 88 5.84 -3.08 26.33
C PRO A 88 6.63 -3.02 27.63
N ALA A 89 6.07 -3.61 28.70
CA ALA A 89 6.64 -3.59 30.04
C ALA A 89 7.01 -2.18 30.57
N GLY A 90 6.37 -1.12 30.05
CA GLY A 90 6.62 0.27 30.46
C GLY A 90 7.77 0.97 29.73
N TYR A 91 8.33 0.38 28.67
CA TYR A 91 9.41 0.96 27.88
C TYR A 91 8.85 1.47 26.55
N TYR A 92 9.17 2.72 26.23
CA TYR A 92 8.80 3.32 24.96
C TYR A 92 9.51 2.63 23.80
N GLN A 93 8.74 2.28 22.78
CA GLN A 93 9.22 1.70 21.55
C GLN A 93 8.49 2.36 20.37
N GLU A 94 9.28 2.75 19.38
CA GLU A 94 8.83 3.15 18.05
C GLU A 94 8.96 1.94 17.14
N ASN A 95 7.93 1.71 16.33
CA ASN A 95 7.90 0.64 15.36
C ASN A 95 7.53 1.18 13.99
N HIS A 96 8.13 0.55 12.99
CA HIS A 96 7.92 0.82 11.58
C HIS A 96 7.67 -0.50 10.86
N MET A 97 6.71 -0.48 9.94
CA MET A 97 6.43 -1.60 9.06
C MET A 97 6.26 -1.10 7.64
N ILE A 98 7.13 -1.57 6.76
CA ILE A 98 7.09 -1.25 5.33
C ILE A 98 6.47 -2.42 4.58
N GLY A 99 5.50 -2.14 3.72
CA GLY A 99 4.93 -3.16 2.84
C GLY A 99 3.96 -2.63 1.79
N VAL A 100 3.36 -3.54 1.05
CA VAL A 100 2.48 -3.22 -0.09
C VAL A 100 1.02 -3.31 0.31
N VAL A 101 0.26 -2.25 0.06
CA VAL A 101 -1.19 -2.22 0.28
C VAL A 101 -1.89 -3.09 -0.76
N ASP A 102 -2.60 -4.12 -0.32
CA ASP A 102 -3.39 -4.98 -1.21
C ASP A 102 -4.64 -5.54 -0.53
N TRP A 103 -5.50 -6.20 -1.29
CA TRP A 103 -6.56 -7.03 -0.73
C TRP A 103 -5.99 -8.31 -0.15
N ASP A 104 -6.61 -8.80 0.92
CA ASP A 104 -6.40 -10.15 1.41
C ASP A 104 -6.84 -11.20 0.36
N ASP A 105 -6.48 -12.47 0.57
CA ASP A 105 -6.81 -13.54 -0.37
C ASP A 105 -8.33 -13.75 -0.54
N THR A 106 -9.14 -13.29 0.42
CA THR A 106 -10.60 -13.37 0.34
C THR A 106 -11.25 -12.17 -0.36
N GLY A 107 -10.50 -11.07 -0.56
CA GLY A 107 -11.01 -9.83 -1.14
C GLY A 107 -11.98 -9.07 -0.23
N THR A 108 -11.88 -9.27 1.09
CA THR A 108 -12.77 -8.67 2.08
C THR A 108 -12.11 -7.61 2.95
N ALA A 109 -10.79 -7.60 3.05
CA ALA A 109 -10.04 -6.64 3.85
C ALA A 109 -8.78 -6.13 3.13
N TRP A 110 -8.39 -4.91 3.44
CA TRP A 110 -7.06 -4.40 3.09
C TRP A 110 -6.02 -5.02 4.01
N VAL A 111 -4.85 -5.35 3.45
CA VAL A 111 -3.70 -5.91 4.16
C VAL A 111 -2.41 -5.28 3.65
N ILE A 112 -1.34 -5.44 4.42
CA ILE A 112 0.02 -5.09 4.00
C ILE A 112 0.75 -6.37 3.65
N ARG A 113 0.91 -6.62 2.35
CA ARG A 113 1.63 -7.77 1.84
C ARG A 113 3.13 -7.53 1.89
N ASN A 114 3.88 -8.61 2.11
CA ASN A 114 5.34 -8.61 2.19
C ASN A 114 5.87 -7.60 3.23
N GLY A 115 5.13 -7.44 4.33
CA GLY A 115 5.48 -6.52 5.39
C GLY A 115 6.83 -6.87 6.03
N LYS A 116 7.74 -5.91 6.08
CA LYS A 116 8.99 -6.01 6.84
C LYS A 116 8.99 -4.98 7.95
N PHE A 117 9.30 -5.45 9.14
CA PHE A 117 9.61 -4.58 10.27
C PHE A 117 10.97 -3.94 10.07
N ASP A 118 11.02 -2.60 10.14
CA ASP A 118 12.30 -1.91 10.28
C ASP A 118 12.75 -1.98 11.74
N TRP A 119 13.56 -3.00 12.02
CA TRP A 119 14.19 -3.21 13.33
C TRP A 119 15.52 -2.47 13.50
N ASP A 120 15.98 -1.69 12.51
CA ASP A 120 17.20 -0.90 12.67
C ASP A 120 16.95 0.36 13.50
N ASN A 121 15.68 0.69 13.79
CA ASN A 121 15.26 1.87 14.54
C ASN A 121 14.40 1.70 15.82
N PRO A 122 14.40 0.59 16.58
CA PRO A 122 13.76 0.57 17.88
C PRO A 122 14.71 1.11 18.95
N THR A 123 14.19 2.01 19.79
CA THR A 123 14.81 2.33 21.09
C THR A 123 15.05 1.01 21.85
N PRO A 124 16.28 0.69 22.27
CA PRO A 124 16.57 -0.65 22.81
C PRO A 124 15.89 -0.87 24.17
N ILE A 125 14.90 -1.76 24.20
CA ILE A 125 14.39 -2.35 25.44
C ILE A 125 15.50 -3.24 26.03
N PRO A 126 15.81 -3.14 27.33
CA PRO A 126 16.76 -4.04 27.98
C PRO A 126 16.35 -5.50 27.80
N ASN A 127 17.31 -6.36 27.44
CA ASN A 127 17.10 -7.82 27.32
C ASN A 127 16.71 -8.49 28.65
N GLU A 128 16.85 -7.76 29.76
CA GLU A 128 16.55 -8.20 31.11
C GLU A 128 15.99 -7.03 31.92
N ILE A 129 14.85 -7.26 32.59
CA ILE A 129 14.25 -6.33 33.56
C ILE A 129 14.04 -7.11 34.84
N ASP A 130 14.58 -6.64 35.96
CA ASP A 130 14.44 -7.26 37.29
C ASP A 130 14.74 -8.77 37.33
N GLY A 131 15.72 -9.25 36.54
CA GLY A 131 16.10 -10.66 36.49
C GLY A 131 15.26 -11.54 35.56
N MET A 132 14.28 -10.96 34.85
CA MET A 132 13.46 -11.66 33.87
C MET A 132 13.96 -11.38 32.45
N SER A 133 14.26 -12.44 31.71
CA SER A 133 14.62 -12.35 30.29
C SER A 133 13.41 -11.93 29.47
N ILE A 134 13.56 -10.89 28.65
CA ILE A 134 12.55 -10.48 27.68
C ILE A 134 12.87 -11.15 26.36
N SER A 135 11.93 -11.94 25.84
CA SER A 135 12.04 -12.56 24.52
C SER A 135 11.22 -11.74 23.52
N ARG A 136 11.88 -11.26 22.47
CA ARG A 136 11.22 -10.74 21.28
C ARG A 136 10.71 -11.93 20.47
N SER A 137 9.43 -12.28 20.60
CA SER A 137 8.78 -13.06 19.54
C SER A 137 8.51 -12.09 18.40
N LEU A 138 9.08 -12.35 17.22
CA LEU A 138 8.60 -11.70 16.00
C LEU A 138 7.11 -12.01 15.89
N PRO A 139 6.26 -11.03 15.52
CA PRO A 139 4.93 -11.34 15.01
C PRO A 139 5.13 -12.34 13.87
N ASP A 140 4.44 -13.47 13.91
CA ASP A 140 4.45 -14.36 12.76
C ASP A 140 3.64 -13.75 11.60
N GLU A 141 3.66 -14.38 10.42
CA GLU A 141 2.90 -13.89 9.27
C GLU A 141 1.39 -13.77 9.59
N GLU A 142 0.88 -14.57 10.53
CA GLU A 142 -0.52 -14.57 10.97
C GLU A 142 -0.80 -13.37 11.90
N ASP A 143 0.13 -13.04 12.81
CA ASP A 143 0.08 -11.85 13.65
C ASP A 143 0.15 -10.55 12.80
N LEU A 144 0.91 -10.54 11.70
CA LEU A 144 0.97 -9.43 10.75
C LEU A 144 -0.35 -9.18 10.01
N GLU A 145 -1.07 -10.26 9.68
CA GLU A 145 -2.45 -10.17 9.15
C GLU A 145 -3.41 -9.62 10.21
N GLU A 146 -3.24 -10.00 11.48
CA GLU A 146 -4.07 -9.55 12.60
C GLU A 146 -3.84 -8.06 12.96
N VAL A 147 -2.61 -7.56 12.82
CA VAL A 147 -2.23 -6.15 13.01
C VAL A 147 -3.07 -5.21 12.13
N PHE A 148 -3.43 -5.62 10.90
CA PHE A 148 -4.29 -4.83 10.01
C PHE A 148 -5.79 -5.05 10.24
N LEU A 149 -6.20 -6.28 10.60
CA LEU A 149 -7.59 -6.64 10.84
C LEU A 149 -8.16 -6.00 12.12
N HIS A 150 -7.33 -5.71 13.12
CA HIS A 150 -7.84 -5.39 14.44
C HIS A 150 -7.52 -4.02 15.05
N ASN A 151 -6.43 -3.31 14.73
CA ASN A 151 -5.97 -2.36 15.77
C ASN A 151 -5.11 -1.16 15.38
N PHE A 152 -5.47 -0.40 14.35
CA PHE A 152 -5.02 0.98 14.34
C PHE A 152 -6.12 1.96 13.96
N ASN A 153 -6.39 2.88 14.88
CA ASN A 153 -6.88 4.22 14.54
C ASN A 153 -5.74 4.95 13.80
N LEU A 154 -5.31 4.44 12.63
CA LEU A 154 -4.30 5.13 11.84
C LEU A 154 -4.88 6.47 11.43
N THR A 155 -4.17 7.51 11.82
CA THR A 155 -4.33 8.85 11.28
C THR A 155 -3.39 9.01 10.09
N SER A 156 -3.54 10.08 9.34
CA SER A 156 -2.63 10.36 8.23
C SER A 156 -1.19 10.59 8.66
N ASP A 157 -0.96 10.97 9.91
CA ASP A 157 0.38 11.18 10.46
C ASP A 157 1.12 9.85 10.71
N ASP A 158 0.39 8.72 10.78
CA ASP A 158 0.95 7.39 11.03
C ASP A 158 1.38 6.67 9.74
N ILE A 159 1.05 7.22 8.57
CA ILE A 159 1.25 6.58 7.26
C ILE A 159 2.12 7.46 6.36
N THR A 160 3.27 6.93 5.96
CA THR A 160 4.12 7.51 4.92
C THR A 160 4.02 6.68 3.64
N ILE A 161 3.67 7.32 2.52
CA ILE A 161 3.60 6.70 1.19
C ILE A 161 4.96 6.86 0.51
N LEU A 162 5.65 5.74 0.31
CA LEU A 162 6.99 5.69 -0.27
C LEU A 162 6.97 5.67 -1.82
N GLY A 163 5.84 5.29 -2.40
CA GLY A 163 5.64 5.14 -3.83
C GLY A 163 4.62 4.06 -4.13
N ASN A 164 4.65 3.52 -5.35
CA ASN A 164 3.83 2.37 -5.71
C ASN A 164 4.58 1.37 -6.58
N ILE A 165 4.12 0.12 -6.59
CA ILE A 165 4.76 -1.01 -7.28
C ILE A 165 4.91 -0.84 -8.81
N HIS A 166 4.23 0.14 -9.41
CA HIS A 166 4.28 0.38 -10.85
C HIS A 166 5.24 1.50 -11.23
N GLU A 167 5.19 2.64 -10.52
CA GLU A 167 6.10 3.77 -10.74
C GLU A 167 7.46 3.56 -10.09
N ASN A 168 7.51 2.78 -9.00
CA ASN A 168 8.68 2.50 -8.18
C ASN A 168 8.88 1.00 -7.97
N PRO A 169 9.07 0.21 -9.04
CA PRO A 169 9.25 -1.24 -8.92
C PRO A 169 10.49 -1.63 -8.10
N GLU A 170 11.47 -0.74 -7.96
CA GLU A 170 12.65 -0.93 -7.11
C GLU A 170 12.32 -1.12 -5.63
N LEU A 171 11.22 -0.53 -5.14
CA LEU A 171 10.76 -0.65 -3.75
C LEU A 171 10.32 -2.08 -3.41
N LEU A 172 10.00 -2.90 -4.42
CA LEU A 172 9.69 -4.30 -4.20
C LEU A 172 10.89 -5.06 -3.62
N ASN A 173 12.13 -4.69 -3.96
CA ASN A 173 13.31 -5.33 -3.36
C ASN A 173 13.47 -4.97 -1.88
N GLU A 174 12.90 -3.86 -1.44
CA GLU A 174 12.92 -3.47 -0.02
C GLU A 174 11.93 -4.33 0.78
N VAL A 175 10.91 -4.88 0.13
CA VAL A 175 9.86 -5.73 0.74
C VAL A 175 9.97 -7.23 0.39
N GLU A 176 10.78 -7.66 -0.58
CA GLU A 176 11.11 -9.07 -0.90
C GLU A 176 12.24 -9.66 -0.04
#